data_AF-A0A7C7FPN5-F1
#
_entry.id   AF-A0A7C7FPN5-F1
#
_cell.length_a   1.000
_cell.length_b   1.000
_cell.length_c   1.000
_cell.angle_alpha   90.00
_cell.angle_beta   90.00
_cell.angle_gamma   90.00
#
_symmetry.space_group_name_H-M   'P 1'
#
loop_
_entity.id
_entity.type
_entity.pdbx_description
1 polymer ?
#
loop_
_entity_poly.entity_id
_entity_poly.type
_entity_poly.pdbx_seq_one_letter_code
_entity_poly.pdbx_strand_id
1 'polypeptide(L)' 'MGVRYTGAKVQRLEDERLLIGQGCFVDDIAREGMLHVAFVRSEHAHANI' A
#
# COMPACT_ATOMS: atom_id res chain seq x y z
N MET A 1 29.95 -15.70 20.94
CA MET A 1 28.65 -14.98 20.99
C MET A 1 28.12 -14.94 19.57
N GLY A 2 27.20 -15.85 19.22
CA GLY A 2 26.65 -15.98 17.87
C GLY A 2 25.52 -14.98 17.59
N VAL A 3 25.32 -14.63 16.33
CA VAL A 3 24.35 -13.62 15.89
C VAL A 3 22.93 -14.13 16.13
N ARG A 4 22.19 -13.48 17.03
CA ARG A 4 20.88 -13.92 17.57
C ARG A 4 19.78 -14.16 16.52
N TYR A 5 19.94 -13.64 15.31
CA TYR A 5 18.89 -13.61 14.28
C TYR A 5 19.33 -14.07 12.89
N THR A 6 20.64 -14.21 12.62
CA THR A 6 21.13 -14.62 11.29
C THR A 6 20.93 -16.12 11.10
N GLY A 7 20.19 -16.52 10.07
CA GLY A 7 19.85 -17.92 9.78
C GLY A 7 18.67 -18.49 10.58
N ALA A 8 18.05 -17.70 11.46
CA ALA A 8 16.88 -18.12 12.23
C ALA A 8 15.57 -17.88 11.45
N LYS A 9 14.61 -18.81 11.59
CA LYS A 9 13.23 -18.60 11.12
C LYS A 9 12.48 -17.72 12.12
N VAL A 10 12.57 -16.40 11.93
CA VAL A 10 11.89 -15.39 12.77
C VAL A 10 10.51 -15.08 12.18
N GLN A 11 9.49 -14.98 13.04
CA GLN A 11 8.16 -14.53 12.62
C GLN A 11 8.21 -13.04 12.23
N ARG A 12 7.44 -12.66 11.21
CA ARG A 12 7.44 -11.27 10.76
C ARG A 12 6.63 -10.41 11.71
N LEU A 13 7.10 -9.20 11.98
CA LEU A 13 6.44 -8.29 12.92
C LEU A 13 5.15 -7.71 12.32
N GLU A 14 5.13 -7.54 11.01
CA GLU A 14 4.00 -6.97 10.28
C GLU A 14 2.82 -7.94 10.09
N ASP A 15 3.01 -9.25 10.30
CA ASP A 15 2.00 -10.27 10.00
C ASP A 15 0.68 -10.02 10.73
N GLU A 16 0.72 -9.71 12.03
CA GLU A 16 -0.48 -9.50 12.84
C GLU A 16 -1.41 -8.46 12.22
N ARG A 17 -0.91 -7.23 11.99
CA ARG A 17 -1.72 -6.15 11.43
C ARG A 17 -2.18 -6.43 9.99
N LEU A 18 -1.33 -7.08 9.18
CA LEU A 18 -1.64 -7.31 7.77
C LEU A 18 -2.66 -8.43 7.59
N LEU A 19 -2.59 -9.50 8.40
CA LEU A 19 -3.47 -10.67 8.26
C LEU A 19 -4.90 -10.41 8.75
N ILE A 20 -5.10 -9.43 9.64
CA ILE A 20 -6.41 -9.10 10.22
C ILE A 20 -7.05 -7.84 9.61
N GLY A 21 -6.50 -7.32 8.50
CA GLY A 21 -7.04 -6.13 7.83
C GLY A 21 -6.79 -4.81 8.57
N GLN A 22 -5.80 -4.78 9.47
CA GLN A 22 -5.32 -3.56 10.13
C GLN A 22 -4.09 -2.96 9.42
N GLY A 23 -3.83 -3.38 8.18
CA GLY A 23 -2.98 -2.62 7.28
C GLY A 23 -3.55 -1.22 7.06
N CYS A 24 -2.68 -0.26 6.74
CA CYS A 24 -3.09 1.06 6.30
C CYS A 24 -2.26 1.38 5.06
N PHE A 25 -2.89 1.25 3.90
CA PHE A 25 -2.38 1.59 2.59
C PHE A 25 -2.92 2.95 2.16
N VAL A 26 -2.46 3.46 1.02
CA VAL A 26 -2.79 4.82 0.56
C VAL A 26 -4.31 5.04 0.45
N ASP A 27 -5.05 4.04 0.00
CA ASP A 27 -6.51 4.13 -0.19
C ASP A 27 -7.31 3.95 1.11
N ASP A 28 -6.69 3.43 2.18
CA ASP A 28 -7.31 3.32 3.49
C ASP A 28 -7.32 4.65 4.26
N ILE A 29 -6.59 5.66 3.76
CA ILE A 29 -6.46 6.97 4.39
C ILE A 29 -7.73 7.78 4.13
N ALA A 30 -8.48 8.09 5.18
CA ALA A 30 -9.59 9.03 5.16
C ALA A 30 -9.26 10.30 5.96
N ARG A 31 -9.59 11.47 5.42
CA ARG A 31 -9.45 12.77 6.10
C ARG A 31 -10.71 13.60 5.93
N GLU A 32 -11.00 14.45 6.92
CA GLU A 32 -12.09 15.41 6.81
C GLU A 32 -11.87 16.33 5.61
N GLY A 33 -12.91 16.48 4.77
CA GLY A 33 -12.85 17.28 3.54
C GLY A 33 -12.04 16.68 2.38
N MET A 34 -11.60 15.41 2.47
CA MET A 34 -10.89 14.75 1.37
C MET A 34 -11.81 14.59 0.15
N LEU A 35 -11.34 15.02 -1.02
CA LEU A 35 -12.04 14.88 -2.30
C LEU A 35 -11.38 13.78 -3.14
N HIS A 36 -12.15 13.24 -4.09
CA HIS A 36 -11.66 12.29 -5.09
C HIS A 36 -11.38 13.01 -6.41
N VAL A 37 -10.36 12.53 -7.12
CA VAL A 37 -10.05 12.97 -8.48
C VAL A 37 -10.28 11.82 -9.46
N ALA A 38 -10.79 12.13 -10.64
CA ALA A 38 -10.90 11.20 -11.76
C ALA A 38 -10.30 11.86 -13.01
N PHE A 39 -9.61 11.07 -13.82
CA PHE A 39 -8.98 11.53 -15.06
C PHE A 39 -9.65 10.83 -16.26
N VAL A 40 -10.09 11.60 -17.24
CA VAL A 40 -10.47 11.06 -18.55
C VAL A 40 -9.20 10.82 -19.36
N ARG A 41 -9.05 9.61 -19.90
CA ARG A 41 -7.89 9.23 -20.71
C ARG A 41 -8.25 9.27 -22.20
N SER A 42 -7.27 9.54 -23.04
CA SER A 42 -7.45 9.48 -24.49
C SER A 42 -7.77 8.04 -24.93
N GLU A 43 -8.78 7.89 -25.79
CA GLU A 43 -9.07 6.63 -26.50
C GLU A 43 -8.21 6.49 -27.77
N HIS A 44 -7.52 7.56 -28.17
CA HIS A 44 -6.68 7.61 -29.37
C HIS A 44 -5.20 7.63 -28.98
N ALA A 45 -4.37 6.87 -29.69
CA ALA A 45 -2.92 6.87 -29.49
C ALA A 45 -2.25 8.16 -29.99
N HIS A 46 -2.83 8.84 -30.99
CA HIS A 46 -2.35 10.12 -31.52
C HIS A 46 -3.54 10.91 -32.09
N ALA A 47 -3.75 12.13 -31.58
CA ALA A 47 -4.80 13.05 -32.00
C ALA A 47 -4.46 14.49 -31.60
N ASN A 48 -5.04 15.47 -32.29
CA ASN A 48 -5.14 16.85 -31.79
C ASN A 48 -6.43 17.00 -30.96
N ILE A 49 -6.41 17.91 -29.98
CA ILE A 49 -7.57 18.23 -29.13
C ILE A 49 -8.38 19.36 -29.76
#